data_AF-A0A971S7S1-F1
#
_entry.id   AF-A0A971S7S1-F1
#
_cell.length_a   1.000
_cell.length_b   1.000
_cell.length_c   1.000
_cell.angle_alpha   90.00
_cell.angle_beta   90.00
_cell.angle_gamma   90.00
#
_symmetry.space_group_name_H-M   'P 1'
#
loop_
_entity.id
_entity.type
_entity.pdbx_description
1 polymer ?
#
loop_
_entity_poly.entity_id
_entity_poly.type
_entity_poly.pdbx_seq_one_letter_code
_entity_poly.pdbx_strand_id
1 'polypeptide(L)'
;LIGTMLLGPSSGFLIGMVTPVLSSVLTGMPPTFPMLPIMFFELAVYGLVGGYLYKTSKQNIVVSLIGAMITGRVAAGIVVFFLGQFFGFQGPGPVPFIQGAIVTGLPGIVIQLVVVPLTVKLLEKNVNL
;
A
#
# COMPACT_ATOMS: atom_id res chain seq x y z
N LEU A 1 0.94 2.54 -6.77
CA LEU A 1 -0.45 3.08 -6.82
C LEU A 1 -0.86 3.58 -8.19
N ILE A 2 -0.21 4.61 -8.75
CA ILE A 2 -0.54 5.07 -10.11
C ILE A 2 -0.33 3.93 -11.12
N GLY A 3 0.80 3.23 -11.06
CA GLY A 3 1.05 2.04 -11.88
C GLY A 3 0.09 0.88 -11.63
N THR A 4 -0.39 0.70 -10.39
CA THR A 4 -1.32 -0.40 -10.08
C THR A 4 -2.73 -0.12 -10.61
N MET A 5 -3.15 1.15 -10.59
CA MET A 5 -4.40 1.61 -11.18
C MET A 5 -4.37 1.50 -12.72
N LEU A 6 -3.26 1.86 -13.37
CA LEU A 6 -3.14 1.80 -14.83
C LEU A 6 -2.96 0.36 -15.36
N LEU A 7 -2.06 -0.42 -14.76
CA LEU A 7 -1.75 -1.76 -15.28
C LEU A 7 -2.76 -2.83 -14.81
N GLY A 8 -3.42 -2.65 -13.67
CA GLY A 8 -4.45 -3.56 -13.14
C GLY A 8 -4.05 -4.34 -11.88
N PRO A 9 -4.95 -5.20 -11.36
CA PRO A 9 -4.79 -5.87 -10.06
C PRO A 9 -3.60 -6.83 -9.99
N SER A 10 -3.39 -7.65 -11.02
CA SER A 10 -2.29 -8.64 -11.06
C SER A 10 -0.92 -7.96 -11.09
N SER A 11 -0.76 -6.95 -11.94
CA SER A 11 0.43 -6.07 -11.95
C SER A 11 0.58 -5.30 -10.64
N GLY A 12 -0.53 -4.88 -10.02
CA GLY A 12 -0.50 -4.13 -8.78
C GLY A 12 0.04 -4.95 -7.60
N PHE A 13 -0.34 -6.22 -7.55
CA PHE A 13 0.19 -7.18 -6.59
C PHE A 13 1.70 -7.42 -6.77
N LEU A 14 2.14 -7.67 -8.02
CA LEU A 14 3.56 -7.90 -8.33
C LEU A 14 4.40 -6.67 -8.00
N ILE A 15 3.97 -5.48 -8.41
CA ILE A 15 4.65 -4.23 -8.06
C ILE A 15 4.68 -4.05 -6.54
N GLY A 16 3.57 -4.30 -5.85
CA GLY A 16 3.47 -4.19 -4.40
C GLY A 16 4.43 -5.12 -3.65
N MET A 17 4.66 -6.33 -4.15
CA MET A 17 5.65 -7.26 -3.60
C MET A 17 7.10 -6.85 -3.90
N VAL A 18 7.36 -6.48 -5.15
CA VAL A 18 8.73 -6.22 -5.63
C VAL A 18 9.27 -4.88 -5.10
N THR A 19 8.43 -3.87 -4.92
CA THR A 19 8.82 -2.51 -4.49
C THR A 19 9.55 -2.50 -3.13
N PRO A 20 9.01 -3.06 -2.03
CA PRO A 20 9.70 -3.04 -0.75
C PRO A 20 10.96 -3.91 -0.72
N VAL A 21 11.01 -4.99 -1.52
CA VAL A 21 12.20 -5.83 -1.66
C VAL A 21 13.31 -5.08 -2.37
N LEU A 22 13.02 -4.45 -3.51
CA LEU A 22 13.98 -3.60 -4.23
C LEU A 22 14.44 -2.44 -3.36
N SER A 23 13.52 -1.78 -2.64
CA SER A 23 13.86 -0.68 -1.74
C SER A 23 14.83 -1.13 -0.65
N SER A 24 14.57 -2.28 -0.01
CA SER A 24 15.44 -2.81 1.04
C SER A 24 16.84 -3.15 0.50
N VAL A 25 16.92 -3.76 -0.69
CA VAL A 25 18.22 -4.09 -1.32
C VAL A 25 18.99 -2.84 -1.74
N LEU A 26 18.32 -1.82 -2.25
CA LEU A 26 18.97 -0.62 -2.79
C LEU A 26 19.33 0.41 -1.71
N THR A 27 18.48 0.58 -0.70
CA THR A 27 18.63 1.67 0.28
C THR A 27 18.94 1.19 1.70
N GLY A 28 18.87 -0.13 1.95
CA GLY A 28 18.96 -0.68 3.31
C GLY A 28 17.74 -0.37 4.18
N MET A 29 16.73 0.34 3.65
CA MET A 29 15.45 0.62 4.29
C MET A 29 14.32 0.03 3.44
N PRO A 30 13.36 -0.71 4.03
CA PRO A 30 13.11 -0.89 5.46
C PRO A 30 14.04 -1.93 6.12
N PRO A 31 14.21 -1.91 7.46
CA PRO A 31 14.92 -2.95 8.19
C PRO A 31 14.41 -4.35 7.83
N THR A 32 15.33 -5.25 7.51
CA THR A 32 15.05 -6.62 7.02
C THR A 32 14.17 -7.44 7.93
N PHE A 33 14.23 -7.18 9.24
CA PHE A 33 13.27 -7.68 10.23
C PHE A 33 12.98 -6.55 11.22
N PRO A 34 11.71 -6.26 11.56
CA PRO A 34 10.44 -6.93 11.21
C PRO A 34 9.56 -6.13 10.22
N MET A 35 10.07 -5.00 9.70
CA MET A 35 9.29 -4.08 8.87
C MET A 35 9.11 -4.60 7.44
N LEU A 36 10.09 -5.34 6.91
CA LEU A 36 10.07 -5.85 5.54
C LEU A 36 8.87 -6.78 5.27
N PRO A 37 8.56 -7.80 6.10
CA PRO A 37 7.37 -8.62 5.93
C PRO A 37 6.07 -7.83 6.02
N ILE A 38 5.98 -6.87 6.95
CA ILE A 38 4.80 -6.02 7.14
C ILE A 38 4.52 -5.22 5.87
N MET A 39 5.54 -4.52 5.37
CA MET A 39 5.43 -3.70 4.16
C MET A 39 5.19 -4.56 2.91
N PHE A 40 5.83 -5.73 2.82
CA PHE A 40 5.62 -6.65 1.70
C PHE A 40 4.15 -7.06 1.56
N PHE A 41 3.52 -7.49 2.65
CA PHE A 41 2.10 -7.86 2.64
C PHE A 41 1.17 -6.65 2.54
N GLU A 42 1.47 -5.55 3.24
CA GLU A 42 0.69 -4.30 3.16
C GLU A 42 0.62 -3.82 1.70
N LEU A 43 1.77 -3.63 1.04
CA LEU A 43 1.85 -3.12 -0.33
C LEU A 43 1.30 -4.10 -1.36
N ALA A 44 1.45 -5.41 -1.17
CA ALA A 44 0.87 -6.42 -2.04
C ALA A 44 -0.67 -6.35 -2.05
N VAL A 45 -1.29 -6.34 -0.86
CA VAL A 45 -2.75 -6.23 -0.72
C VAL A 45 -3.24 -4.88 -1.23
N TYR A 46 -2.52 -3.80 -0.89
CA TYR A 46 -2.84 -2.45 -1.33
C TYR A 46 -2.84 -2.33 -2.86
N GLY A 47 -1.81 -2.89 -3.51
CA GLY A 47 -1.67 -2.88 -4.97
C GLY A 47 -2.74 -3.71 -5.68
N LEU A 48 -3.09 -4.88 -5.11
CA LEU A 48 -4.13 -5.75 -5.63
C LEU A 48 -5.51 -5.09 -5.53
N VAL A 49 -5.89 -4.62 -4.33
CA VAL A 49 -7.21 -4.01 -4.09
C VAL A 49 -7.34 -2.70 -4.85
N GLY A 50 -6.30 -1.85 -4.84
CA GLY A 50 -6.32 -0.58 -5.57
C GLY A 50 -6.41 -0.76 -7.09
N GLY A 51 -5.71 -1.76 -7.66
CA GLY A 51 -5.81 -2.09 -9.07
C GLY A 51 -7.15 -2.75 -9.45
N TYR A 52 -7.69 -3.59 -8.58
CA TYR A 52 -8.99 -4.25 -8.78
C TYR A 52 -10.14 -3.25 -8.76
N LEU A 53 -10.19 -2.39 -7.74
CA LEU A 53 -11.31 -1.45 -7.59
C LEU A 53 -11.33 -0.39 -8.70
N TYR A 54 -10.15 0.05 -9.16
CA TYR A 54 -10.06 1.02 -10.24
C TYR A 54 -10.31 0.41 -11.62
N LYS A 55 -9.56 -0.65 -11.99
CA LYS A 55 -9.58 -1.19 -13.36
C LYS A 55 -10.72 -2.17 -13.61
N THR A 56 -11.03 -3.03 -12.64
CA THR A 56 -12.13 -4.00 -12.76
C THR A 56 -13.47 -3.37 -12.39
N SER A 57 -13.53 -2.63 -11.29
CA SER A 57 -14.81 -2.12 -10.78
C SER A 57 -15.21 -0.74 -11.35
N LYS A 58 -14.34 -0.08 -12.13
CA LYS A 58 -14.51 1.30 -12.66
C LYS A 58 -15.02 2.29 -11.60
N GLN A 59 -14.64 2.07 -10.35
CA GLN A 59 -15.06 2.90 -9.23
C GLN A 59 -14.28 4.21 -9.24
N ASN A 60 -14.85 5.24 -8.63
CA ASN A 60 -14.21 6.55 -8.50
C ASN A 60 -12.80 6.40 -7.90
N ILE A 61 -11.81 7.13 -8.44
CA ILE A 61 -10.39 7.06 -8.00
C ILE A 61 -10.28 7.17 -6.48
N VAL A 62 -11.06 8.07 -5.88
CA VAL A 62 -11.08 8.34 -4.44
C VAL A 62 -11.56 7.12 -3.65
N VAL A 63 -12.62 6.43 -4.10
CA VAL A 63 -13.16 5.24 -3.43
C VAL A 63 -12.16 4.09 -3.49
N SER A 64 -11.51 3.91 -4.65
CA SER A 64 -10.45 2.92 -4.84
C SER A 64 -9.23 3.18 -3.96
N LEU A 65 -8.85 4.46 -3.79
CA LEU A 65 -7.78 4.87 -2.89
C LEU A 65 -8.11 4.58 -1.42
N ILE A 66 -9.30 4.96 -0.97
CA ILE A 66 -9.74 4.74 0.41
C ILE A 66 -9.82 3.24 0.71
N GLY A 67 -10.40 2.45 -0.20
CA GLY A 67 -10.46 0.99 -0.06
C GLY A 67 -9.08 0.35 0.02
N ALA A 68 -8.15 0.79 -0.83
CA ALA A 68 -6.76 0.32 -0.80
C ALA A 68 -6.05 0.73 0.52
N MET A 69 -6.28 1.95 1.03
CA MET A 69 -5.76 2.39 2.32
C MET A 69 -6.22 1.50 3.46
N ILE A 70 -7.52 1.28 3.58
CA ILE A 70 -8.10 0.48 4.67
C ILE A 70 -7.56 -0.95 4.61
N THR A 71 -7.59 -1.57 3.43
CA THR A 71 -7.14 -2.96 3.26
C THR A 71 -5.64 -3.13 3.51
N GLY A 72 -4.82 -2.16 3.09
CA GLY A 72 -3.39 -2.15 3.43
C GLY A 72 -3.15 -2.07 4.94
N ARG A 73 -3.84 -1.16 5.65
CA ARG A 73 -3.71 -1.03 7.12
C ARG A 73 -4.16 -2.28 7.86
N VAL A 74 -5.25 -2.92 7.40
CA VAL A 74 -5.73 -4.19 7.97
C VAL A 74 -4.69 -5.29 7.75
N ALA A 75 -4.14 -5.41 6.53
CA ALA A 75 -3.09 -6.38 6.23
C ALA A 75 -1.84 -6.17 7.09
N ALA A 76 -1.39 -4.92 7.23
CA ALA A 76 -0.26 -4.57 8.09
C ALA A 76 -0.50 -4.96 9.55
N GLY A 77 -1.70 -4.68 10.08
CA GLY A 77 -2.09 -5.06 11.43
C GLY A 77 -2.10 -6.57 11.67
N ILE A 78 -2.64 -7.34 10.71
CA ILE A 78 -2.64 -8.81 10.76
C ILE A 78 -1.21 -9.32 10.80
N VAL A 79 -0.33 -8.80 9.94
CA VAL A 79 1.07 -9.24 9.88
C VAL A 79 1.83 -8.89 11.15
N VAL A 80 1.61 -7.69 11.73
CA VAL A 80 2.16 -7.31 13.03
C VAL A 80 1.66 -8.24 14.14
N PHE A 81 0.39 -8.65 14.13
CA PHE A 81 -0.15 -9.62 15.08
C PHE A 81 0.56 -10.98 14.99
N PHE A 82 0.72 -11.50 13.76
CA PHE A 82 1.45 -12.75 13.53
C PHE A 82 2.93 -12.64 13.93
N LEU A 83 3.61 -11.52 13.64
CA LEU A 83 4.99 -11.31 14.06
C LEU A 83 5.13 -11.17 15.58
N GLY A 84 4.20 -10.48 16.24
CA GLY A 84 4.16 -10.41 17.70
C GLY A 84 3.98 -11.78 18.35
N GLN A 85 3.06 -12.59 17.83
CA GLN A 85 2.71 -13.89 18.41
C GLN A 85 3.75 -14.98 18.14
N PHE A 86 4.32 -15.05 16.93
CA PHE A 86 5.21 -16.14 16.51
C PHE A 86 6.70 -15.80 16.61
N PHE A 87 7.07 -14.51 16.47
CA PHE A 87 8.48 -14.08 16.49
C PHE A 87 8.86 -13.32 17.76
N GLY A 88 7.95 -13.18 18.74
CA GLY A 88 8.22 -12.50 20.01
C GLY A 88 8.57 -11.02 19.84
N PHE A 89 8.03 -10.37 18.80
CA PHE A 89 8.33 -8.98 18.50
C PHE A 89 7.84 -8.05 19.62
N GLN A 90 8.77 -7.34 20.28
CA GLN A 90 8.50 -6.39 21.36
C GLN A 90 8.13 -4.96 20.88
N GLY A 91 7.82 -4.79 19.60
CA GLY A 91 7.36 -3.50 19.10
C GLY A 91 5.92 -3.16 19.51
N PRO A 92 5.42 -1.97 19.13
CA PRO A 92 4.02 -1.63 19.34
C PRO A 92 3.14 -2.71 18.71
N GLY A 93 2.22 -3.27 19.50
CA GLY A 93 1.26 -4.27 19.03
C GLY A 93 0.42 -3.78 17.83
N PRO A 94 -0.47 -4.64 17.28
CA PRO A 94 -1.18 -4.36 16.03
C PRO A 94 -1.95 -3.03 16.05
N VAL A 95 -2.60 -2.74 17.18
CA VAL A 95 -3.43 -1.54 17.37
C VAL A 95 -2.58 -0.26 17.41
N PRO A 96 -1.54 -0.13 18.27
CA PRO A 96 -0.69 1.05 18.27
C PRO A 96 0.14 1.19 16.98
N PHE A 97 0.47 0.10 16.28
CA PHE A 97 1.11 0.18 14.96
C PHE A 97 0.17 0.80 13.92
N ILE A 98 -1.09 0.35 13.83
CA ILE A 98 -2.08 0.94 12.91
C ILE A 98 -2.32 2.41 13.28
N GLN A 99 -2.48 2.73 14.57
CA GLN A 99 -2.68 4.11 15.02
C GLN A 99 -1.49 5.00 14.66
N GLY A 100 -0.26 4.54 14.93
CA GLY A 100 0.95 5.25 14.54
C GLY A 100 1.05 5.45 13.03
N ALA A 101 0.73 4.41 12.26
CA ALA A 101 0.74 4.46 10.80
C ALA A 101 -0.34 5.40 10.22
N ILE A 102 -1.50 5.54 10.88
CA ILE A 102 -2.51 6.52 10.50
C ILE A 102 -2.04 7.94 10.85
N VAL A 103 -1.58 8.17 12.08
CA VAL A 103 -1.17 9.52 12.54
C VAL A 103 0.03 10.04 11.74
N THR A 104 1.05 9.22 11.56
CA THR A 104 2.23 9.57 10.73
C THR A 104 1.89 9.59 9.24
N GLY A 105 0.91 8.79 8.82
CA GLY A 105 0.46 8.71 7.43
C GLY A 105 -0.49 9.82 7.01
N LEU A 106 -1.16 10.52 7.93
CA LEU A 106 -2.12 11.60 7.64
C LEU A 106 -1.61 12.64 6.62
N PRO A 107 -0.43 13.27 6.80
CA PRO A 107 0.08 14.21 5.82
C PRO A 107 0.30 13.56 4.44
N GLY A 108 0.77 12.31 4.41
CA GLY A 108 0.92 11.52 3.20
C GLY A 108 -0.42 11.24 2.51
N ILE A 109 -1.46 10.86 3.29
CA ILE A 109 -2.81 10.58 2.79
C ILE A 109 -3.40 11.83 2.12
N VAL A 110 -3.26 13.00 2.76
CA VAL A 110 -3.74 14.28 2.21
C VAL A 110 -3.07 14.59 0.86
N ILE A 111 -1.73 14.48 0.80
CA ILE A 111 -0.98 14.69 -0.45
C ILE A 111 -1.40 13.67 -1.50
N GLN A 112 -1.53 12.41 -1.13
CA GLN A 112 -1.86 11.31 -2.02
C GLN A 112 -3.27 11.45 -2.61
N LEU A 113 -4.23 11.95 -1.84
CA LEU A 113 -5.61 12.15 -2.29
C LEU A 113 -5.74 13.33 -3.28
N VAL A 114 -4.78 14.25 -3.30
CA VAL A 114 -4.71 15.34 -4.29
C VAL A 114 -3.87 14.90 -5.50
N VAL A 115 -2.67 14.39 -5.27
CA VAL A 115 -1.69 14.10 -6.32
C VAL A 115 -2.10 12.90 -7.18
N VAL A 116 -2.56 11.80 -6.59
CA VAL A 116 -2.89 10.59 -7.35
C VAL A 116 -4.00 10.82 -8.37
N PRO A 117 -5.18 11.40 -8.05
CA PRO A 117 -6.22 11.64 -9.04
C PRO A 117 -5.80 12.64 -10.12
N LEU A 118 -4.98 13.65 -9.78
CA LEU A 118 -4.42 14.58 -10.77
C LEU A 118 -3.53 13.84 -11.75
N THR A 119 -2.59 13.03 -11.26
CA THR A 119 -1.64 12.29 -12.11
C THR A 119 -2.35 11.25 -12.97
N VAL A 120 -3.32 10.51 -12.43
CA VAL A 120 -4.08 9.52 -13.20
C VAL A 120 -4.90 10.20 -14.31
N LYS A 121 -5.62 11.29 -14.02
CA LYS A 121 -6.35 12.05 -15.05
C LYS A 121 -5.44 12.63 -16.14
N LEU A 122 -4.27 13.15 -15.75
CA LEU A 122 -3.28 13.66 -16.70
C LEU A 122 -2.72 12.53 -17.57
N LEU A 123 -2.48 11.35 -17.02
CA LEU A 123 -2.00 10.18 -17.76
C LEU A 123 -3.06 9.61 -18.70
N GLU A 124 -4.32 9.44 -18.27
CA GLU A 124 -5.41 9.01 -19.15
C GLU A 124 -5.56 9.97 -20.34
N LYS A 125 -5.49 11.28 -20.08
CA LYS A 125 -5.61 12.30 -21.14
C LYS A 125 -4.45 12.27 -22.15
N ASN A 126 -3.22 11.96 -21.72
CA ASN A 126 -2.04 11.97 -22.59
C ASN A 126 -1.75 10.61 -23.23
N VAL A 127 -2.17 9.51 -22.61
CA VAL A 127 -1.83 8.14 -23.04
C VAL A 127 -3.01 7.43 -23.70
N ASN A 128 -4.20 8.04 -23.78
CA ASN A 128 -5.38 7.49 -24.48
C ASN A 128 -5.71 6.05 -24.01
N LEU A 129 -5.63 5.82 -22.70
CA LEU A 129 -6.00 4.56 -22.04
C LEU A 129 -7.50 4.50 -21.74
#